data_AF-A0A3D8HPA0-F1
#
_entry.id   AF-A0A3D8HPA0-F1
#
_cell.length_a   1.000
_cell.length_b   1.000
_cell.length_c   1.000
_cell.angle_alpha   90.00
_cell.angle_beta   90.00
_cell.angle_gamma   90.00
#
_symmetry.space_group_name_H-M   'P 1'
#
loop_
_entity.id
_entity.type
_entity.pdbx_description
1 polymer ?
#
loop_
_entity_poly.entity_id
_entity_poly.type
_entity_poly.pdbx_seq_one_letter_code
_entity_poly.pdbx_strand_id
1 'polypeptide(L)'
;MARKCPLCERDGRDGELQKREYGICCKKLQFTRNGKDYESVGECNFRINYEQKSFGRKLSDGDIRTLLDGGEIKNKDATMKLNLDRDGFFTEIIWKEKNYSDFN
;
A
#
# COMPACT_ATOMS: atom_id res chain seq x y z
N MET A 1 11.81 -12.01 10.99
CA MET A 1 12.65 -10.83 10.70
C MET A 1 11.74 -9.64 10.45
N ALA A 2 12.00 -8.52 11.11
CA ALA A 2 11.32 -7.27 10.80
C ALA A 2 11.80 -6.78 9.43
N ARG A 3 10.86 -6.37 8.57
CA ARG A 3 11.14 -5.93 7.21
C ARG A 3 11.31 -4.40 7.21
N LYS A 4 12.29 -3.88 6.46
CA LYS A 4 12.48 -2.44 6.32
C LYS A 4 11.30 -1.80 5.60
N CYS A 5 10.98 -0.56 5.99
CA CYS A 5 9.97 0.24 5.31
C CYS A 5 10.56 0.80 4.00
N PRO A 6 9.96 0.50 2.84
CA PRO A 6 10.53 0.93 1.57
C PRO A 6 10.50 2.46 1.39
N LEU A 7 9.51 3.14 2.00
CA LEU A 7 9.46 4.60 1.99
C LEU A 7 10.59 5.22 2.83
N CYS A 8 10.84 4.68 4.04
CA CYS A 8 11.97 5.13 4.86
C CYS A 8 13.30 4.87 4.17
N GLU A 9 13.47 3.69 3.58
CA GLU A 9 14.70 3.33 2.85
C GLU A 9 14.95 4.27 1.67
N ARG A 10 13.90 4.59 0.89
CA ARG A 10 13.98 5.57 -0.20
C ARG A 10 14.42 6.94 0.31
N ASP A 11 13.91 7.37 1.45
CA ASP A 11 14.22 8.67 2.05
C ASP A 11 15.55 8.67 2.84
N GLY A 12 16.31 7.56 2.84
CA GLY A 12 17.58 7.44 3.58
C GLY A 12 17.41 7.37 5.10
N ARG A 13 16.27 6.88 5.59
CA ARG A 13 15.92 6.81 7.01
C ARG A 13 15.77 5.37 7.48
N ASP A 14 16.07 5.13 8.75
CA ASP A 14 15.76 3.86 9.39
C ASP A 14 14.27 3.78 9.74
N GLY A 15 13.60 2.77 9.20
CA GLY A 15 12.21 2.47 9.49
C GLY A 15 11.91 1.00 9.24
N GLU A 16 11.10 0.42 10.10
CA GLU A 16 10.65 -0.96 10.00
C GLU A 16 9.15 -1.02 9.76
N LEU A 17 8.69 -2.07 9.11
CA LEU A 17 7.28 -2.39 8.96
C LEU A 17 6.78 -3.14 10.18
N GLN A 18 5.52 -2.90 10.50
CA GLN A 18 4.75 -3.63 11.50
C GLN A 18 3.42 -4.06 10.90
N LYS A 19 2.94 -5.21 11.34
CA LYS A 19 1.59 -5.68 11.06
C LYS A 19 0.62 -5.04 12.05
N ARG A 20 -0.51 -4.56 11.54
CA ARG A 20 -1.66 -4.08 12.29
C ARG A 20 -2.92 -4.79 11.80
N GLU A 21 -4.03 -4.64 12.50
CA GLU A 21 -5.29 -5.31 12.14
C GLU A 21 -5.78 -4.95 10.73
N TYR A 22 -5.56 -3.70 10.30
CA TYR A 22 -5.99 -3.22 9.00
C TYR A 22 -5.01 -3.51 7.85
N GLY A 23 -3.77 -3.93 8.13
CA GLY A 23 -2.73 -4.04 7.10
C GLY A 23 -1.30 -4.02 7.64
N ILE A 24 -0.37 -3.62 6.78
CA ILE A 24 1.04 -3.46 7.11
C ILE A 24 1.40 -1.98 6.95
N CYS A 25 2.06 -1.41 7.96
CA CYS A 25 2.45 0.00 7.96
C CYS A 25 3.84 0.20 8.54
N CYS A 26 4.41 1.39 8.36
CA CYS A 26 5.65 1.74 9.05
C CYS A 26 5.43 1.81 10.58
N LYS A 27 6.46 1.45 11.37
CA LYS A 27 6.47 1.65 12.83
C LYS A 27 6.43 3.11 13.22
N LYS A 28 7.06 3.98 12.41
CA LYS A 28 7.09 5.43 12.58
C LYS A 28 5.81 6.12 12.10
N LEU A 29 4.81 5.36 11.66
CA LEU A 29 3.48 5.89 11.38
C LEU A 29 2.78 6.28 12.67
N GLN A 30 2.59 7.59 12.85
CA GLN A 30 1.86 8.15 13.97
C GLN A 30 0.75 9.06 13.45
N PHE A 31 -0.42 8.91 14.05
CA PHE A 31 -1.55 9.79 13.84
C PHE A 31 -1.81 10.52 15.15
N THR A 32 -1.99 11.83 15.09
CA THR A 32 -2.56 12.59 16.19
C THR A 32 -4.01 12.91 15.84
N ARG A 33 -4.85 13.01 16.87
CA ARG A 33 -6.21 13.46 16.70
C ARG A 33 -6.26 14.94 17.06
N ASN A 34 -6.52 15.78 16.07
CA ASN A 34 -6.69 17.21 16.28
C ASN A 34 -8.19 17.54 16.22
N GLY A 35 -8.85 17.49 17.38
CA GLY A 35 -10.30 17.64 17.47
C GLY A 35 -11.06 16.47 16.82
N LYS A 36 -11.69 16.73 15.66
CA LYS A 36 -12.46 15.73 14.89
C LYS A 36 -11.65 15.05 13.78
N ASP A 37 -10.48 15.60 13.42
CA ASP A 37 -9.67 15.13 12.31
C ASP A 37 -8.46 14.32 12.80
N TYR A 38 -7.98 13.41 11.95
CA TYR A 38 -6.78 12.63 12.18
C TYR A 38 -5.66 13.14 11.26
N GLU A 39 -4.60 13.67 11.85
CA GLU A 39 -3.43 14.17 11.14
C GLU A 39 -2.26 13.18 11.29
N SER A 40 -1.56 12.90 10.19
CA SER A 40 -0.34 12.08 10.23
C SER A 40 0.83 12.96 10.69
N VAL A 41 1.24 12.80 11.95
CA VAL A 41 2.40 13.51 12.54
C VAL A 41 3.67 12.66 12.58
N GLY A 42 3.56 11.39 12.18
CA GLY A 42 4.71 10.48 12.14
C GLY A 42 5.72 10.85 11.06
N GLU A 43 6.98 10.44 11.28
CA GLU A 43 8.05 10.61 10.30
C GLU A 43 7.74 9.89 8.98
N CYS A 44 6.93 8.83 8.99
CA CYS A 44 6.62 8.04 7.81
C CYS A 44 5.12 7.75 7.74
N ASN A 45 4.50 8.04 6.60
CA ASN A 45 3.07 7.81 6.35
C ASN A 45 2.78 6.47 5.64
N PHE A 46 3.79 5.63 5.42
CA PHE A 46 3.66 4.37 4.67
C PHE A 46 2.68 3.39 5.31
N ARG A 47 1.68 2.99 4.52
CA ARG A 47 0.69 1.96 4.88
C ARG A 47 0.14 1.25 3.64
N ILE A 48 -0.12 -0.04 3.77
CA ILE A 48 -0.86 -0.86 2.81
C ILE A 48 -1.96 -1.58 3.57
N ASN A 49 -3.21 -1.29 3.22
CA ASN A 49 -4.36 -1.94 3.83
C ASN A 49 -4.61 -3.31 3.21
N TYR A 50 -5.07 -4.26 4.00
CA TYR A 50 -5.57 -5.54 3.49
C TYR A 50 -6.82 -5.34 2.65
N GLU A 51 -7.71 -4.46 3.08
CA GLU A 51 -8.94 -4.19 2.35
C GLU A 51 -8.67 -3.21 1.21
N GLN A 52 -8.59 -3.74 -0.01
CA GLN A 52 -8.39 -2.99 -1.25
C GLN A 52 -9.66 -3.06 -2.09
N LYS A 53 -10.68 -2.26 -1.73
CA LYS A 53 -11.99 -2.25 -2.43
C LYS A 53 -11.83 -2.01 -3.93
N SER A 54 -10.94 -1.08 -4.30
CA SER A 54 -10.64 -0.78 -5.71
C SER A 54 -9.97 -1.94 -6.44
N PHE A 55 -9.28 -2.85 -5.75
CA PHE A 55 -8.70 -4.04 -6.38
C PHE A 55 -9.67 -5.24 -6.39
N GLY A 56 -10.87 -5.10 -5.83
CA GLY A 56 -11.89 -6.14 -5.83
C GLY A 56 -11.56 -7.38 -4.97
N ARG A 57 -10.48 -7.36 -4.18
CA ARG A 57 -10.18 -8.43 -3.22
C ARG A 57 -9.40 -7.93 -2.00
N LYS A 58 -9.48 -8.71 -0.91
CA LYS A 58 -8.62 -8.55 0.27
C LYS A 58 -7.22 -9.08 -0.05
N LEU A 59 -6.18 -8.35 0.38
CA LEU A 59 -4.79 -8.78 0.31
C LEU A 59 -4.45 -9.71 1.47
N SER A 60 -3.58 -10.68 1.20
CA SER A 60 -2.93 -11.51 2.21
C SER A 60 -1.57 -10.93 2.61
N ASP A 61 -0.96 -11.47 3.68
CA ASP A 61 0.42 -11.14 4.04
C ASP A 61 1.41 -11.49 2.92
N GLY A 62 1.12 -12.56 2.15
CA GLY A 62 1.91 -12.95 0.98
C GLY A 62 1.83 -11.92 -0.13
N ASP A 63 0.63 -11.42 -0.44
CA ASP A 63 0.45 -10.38 -1.45
C ASP A 63 1.22 -9.11 -1.11
N ILE A 64 1.11 -8.65 0.14
CA ILE A 64 1.82 -7.44 0.57
C ILE A 64 3.34 -7.67 0.54
N ARG A 65 3.84 -8.85 0.90
CA ARG A 65 5.26 -9.19 0.74
C ARG A 65 5.69 -9.10 -0.71
N THR A 66 4.95 -9.71 -1.65
CA THR A 66 5.22 -9.61 -3.08
C THR A 66 5.31 -8.16 -3.54
N LEU A 67 4.37 -7.30 -3.12
CA LEU A 67 4.41 -5.87 -3.45
C LEU A 67 5.66 -5.18 -2.88
N LEU A 68 6.02 -5.47 -1.64
CA LEU A 68 7.20 -4.91 -0.98
C LEU A 68 8.52 -5.40 -1.60
N ASP A 69 8.53 -6.58 -2.22
CA ASP A 69 9.66 -7.15 -2.95
C ASP A 69 9.82 -6.55 -4.36
N GLY A 70 8.97 -5.58 -4.73
CA GLY A 70 8.93 -4.99 -6.07
C GLY A 70 8.16 -5.83 -7.09
N GLY A 71 7.47 -6.88 -6.63
CA GLY A 71 6.59 -7.69 -7.46
C GLY A 71 5.22 -7.05 -7.69
N GLU A 72 4.42 -7.74 -8.49
CA GLU A 72 3.06 -7.34 -8.85
C GLU A 72 2.08 -8.42 -8.43
N ILE A 73 0.89 -8.02 -8.00
CA ILE A 73 -0.22 -8.94 -7.77
C ILE A 73 -1.30 -8.70 -8.82
N LYS A 74 -1.86 -9.76 -9.36
CA LYS A 74 -2.83 -9.70 -10.46
C LYS A 74 -4.17 -10.26 -10.00
N ASN A 75 -5.25 -9.66 -10.48
CA ASN A 75 -6.58 -10.25 -10.46
C ASN A 75 -7.07 -10.40 -11.92
N LYS A 76 -8.34 -10.77 -12.10
CA LYS A 76 -8.92 -10.97 -13.44
C LYS A 76 -8.83 -9.70 -14.31
N ASP A 77 -9.03 -8.53 -13.72
CA ASP A 77 -9.32 -7.28 -14.42
C ASP A 77 -8.24 -6.19 -14.22
N ALA A 78 -7.24 -6.43 -13.37
CA ALA A 78 -6.26 -5.44 -12.94
C ALA A 78 -4.96 -6.06 -12.40
N THR A 79 -3.91 -5.27 -12.44
CA THR A 79 -2.61 -5.53 -11.80
C THR A 79 -2.35 -4.46 -10.76
N MET A 80 -1.96 -4.84 -9.55
CA MET A 80 -1.53 -3.91 -8.50
C MET A 80 -0.03 -4.04 -8.27
N LYS A 81 0.63 -2.89 -8.14
CA LYS A 81 2.05 -2.77 -7.82
C LYS A 81 2.28 -1.73 -6.73
N LEU A 82 3.44 -1.79 -6.09
CA LEU A 82 3.87 -0.76 -5.15
C LEU A 82 4.23 0.51 -5.91
N ASN A 83 3.77 1.65 -5.43
CA ASN A 83 4.13 2.96 -5.97
C ASN A 83 4.43 3.90 -4.80
N LEU A 84 5.71 4.20 -4.57
CA LEU A 84 6.13 5.03 -3.45
C LEU A 84 6.01 6.53 -3.76
N ASP A 85 5.87 6.90 -5.02
CA ASP A 85 5.85 8.30 -5.49
C ASP A 85 4.50 8.98 -5.25
N ARG A 86 3.48 8.20 -4.91
CA ARG A 86 2.14 8.70 -4.62
C ARG A 86 1.90 8.84 -3.12
N ASP A 87 1.87 10.07 -2.65
CA ASP A 87 1.56 10.38 -1.25
C ASP A 87 0.16 9.87 -0.87
N GLY A 88 0.05 9.25 0.31
CA GLY A 88 -1.19 8.69 0.85
C GLY A 88 -1.66 7.36 0.26
N PHE A 89 -1.21 6.99 -0.94
CA PHE A 89 -1.64 5.78 -1.65
C PHE A 89 -0.45 5.03 -2.26
N PHE A 90 0.18 4.16 -1.46
CA PHE A 90 1.40 3.45 -1.84
C PHE A 90 1.20 2.25 -2.78
N THR A 91 -0.01 2.07 -3.30
CA THR A 91 -0.37 1.00 -4.23
C THR A 91 -1.02 1.61 -5.46
N GLU A 92 -0.55 1.22 -6.63
CA GLU A 92 -1.12 1.61 -7.92
C GLU A 92 -1.86 0.43 -8.53
N ILE A 93 -3.05 0.67 -9.07
CA ILE A 93 -3.87 -0.34 -9.76
C ILE A 93 -3.93 0.03 -11.23
N ILE A 94 -3.40 -0.86 -12.07
CA ILE A 94 -3.43 -0.79 -13.52
C ILE A 94 -4.55 -1.71 -13.99
N TRP A 95 -5.64 -1.12 -14.46
CA TRP A 95 -6.77 -1.86 -15.02
C TRP A 95 -6.40 -2.38 -16.41
N LYS A 96 -6.80 -3.62 -16.72
CA LYS A 96 -6.78 -4.09 -18.11
C LYS A 96 -7.72 -3.19 -18.91
N GLU A 97 -7.26 -2.70 -20.05
CA GLU A 97 -8.13 -1.99 -20.98
C GLU A 97 -9.32 -2.89 -21.32
N LYS A 98 -10.53 -2.41 -21.01
CA LYS A 98 -11.73 -3.00 -21.59
C LYS A 98 -11.72 -2.60 -23.04
N ASN A 99 -11.41 -3.53 -23.92
CA ASN A 99 -11.63 -3.34 -25.35
C ASN A 99 -13.12 -3.02 -25.55
N TYR A 100 -13.41 -1.85 -26.10
CA TYR A 100 -14.77 -1.37 -26.35
C TYR A 100 -15.50 -2.18 -27.45
N SER A 101 -14.84 -3.20 -28.01
CA SER A 101 -15.35 -4.08 -29.05
C SER A 101 -16.24 -5.23 -28.53
N ASP A 102 -16.42 -5.40 -27.21
CA ASP A 102 -17.36 -6.38 -26.63
C ASP A 102 -18.81 -5.84 -26.49
N PHE A 103 -19.08 -4.62 -26.97
CA PHE A 103 -20.40 -3.98 -26.91
C PHE A 103 -21.11 -3.84 -28.27
N ASN A 104 -20.58 -4.46 -29.33
CA ASN A 104 -21.14 -4.35 -30.68
C ASN A 104 -21.63 -5.71 -31.21
#